data_AF-A0AAW2NJC8-F1
#
_entry.id   AF-A0AAW2NJC8-F1
#
_cell.length_a   1.000
_cell.length_b   1.000
_cell.length_c   1.000
_cell.angle_alpha   90.00
_cell.angle_beta   90.00
_cell.angle_gamma   90.00
#
_symmetry.space_group_name_H-M   'P 1'
#
loop_
_entity.id
_entity.type
_entity.pdbx_description
1 polymer ?
#
loop_
_entity_poly.entity_id
_entity_poly.type
_entity_poly.pdbx_seq_one_letter_code
_entity_poly.pdbx_strand_id
1 'polypeptide(L)'
;MAREIVSEVCDIVAERGARLVGAGIVGVVKKTGRMANRKSVITIEGGLYEHYRIFRNYLHSCVWEMLGSELSENVIIEYSHGGSGAGSVFLAASQTHF
;
A
#
# COMPACT_ATOMS: atom_id res chain seq x y z
N MET A 1 -31.21 -9.01 -8.86
CA MET A 1 -31.07 -7.73 -9.57
C MET A 1 -30.51 -6.60 -8.70
N ALA A 2 -31.25 -5.97 -7.78
CA ALA A 2 -30.72 -4.82 -7.02
C ALA A 2 -29.43 -5.12 -6.21
N ARG A 3 -29.38 -6.28 -5.54
CA ARG A 3 -28.19 -6.73 -4.78
C ARG A 3 -26.96 -6.98 -5.67
N GLU A 4 -27.17 -7.48 -6.88
CA GLU A 4 -26.07 -7.73 -7.84
C GLU A 4 -25.48 -6.42 -8.33
N ILE A 5 -26.35 -5.47 -8.71
CA ILE A 5 -25.94 -4.12 -9.13
C ILE A 5 -25.15 -3.43 -8.02
N VAL A 6 -25.63 -3.49 -6.77
CA VAL A 6 -24.92 -2.91 -5.62
C VAL A 6 -23.54 -3.55 -5.43
N SER A 7 -23.46 -4.89 -5.54
CA SER A 7 -22.18 -5.59 -5.42
C SER A 7 -21.19 -5.19 -6.51
N GLU A 8 -21.65 -5.04 -7.75
CA GLU A 8 -20.84 -4.66 -8.89
C GLU A 8 -20.32 -3.22 -8.77
N VAL A 9 -21.18 -2.28 -8.37
CA VAL A 9 -20.76 -0.89 -8.10
C VAL A 9 -19.72 -0.82 -6.99
N CYS A 10 -19.92 -1.56 -5.89
CA CYS A 10 -18.94 -1.62 -4.80
C CYS A 10 -17.59 -2.16 -5.27
N ASP A 11 -17.58 -3.19 -6.13
CA ASP A 11 -16.36 -3.78 -6.67
C ASP A 11 -15.60 -2.78 -7.58
N ILE A 12 -16.32 -2.09 -8.48
CA ILE A 12 -15.74 -1.03 -9.34
C ILE A 12 -15.11 0.09 -8.50
N VAL A 13 -15.80 0.54 -7.45
CA VAL A 13 -15.30 1.60 -6.56
C VAL A 13 -14.07 1.12 -5.79
N ALA A 14 -14.09 -0.12 -5.28
CA ALA A 14 -12.99 -0.72 -4.56
C ALA A 14 -11.76 -0.90 -5.44
N GLU A 15 -11.93 -1.44 -6.66
CA GLU A 15 -10.86 -1.63 -7.64
C GLU A 15 -10.23 -0.29 -8.00
N ARG A 16 -11.04 0.72 -8.38
CA ARG A 16 -10.53 2.05 -8.71
C ARG A 16 -9.70 2.63 -7.56
N GLY A 17 -10.22 2.55 -6.33
CA GLY A 17 -9.52 3.04 -5.14
C GLY A 17 -8.17 2.35 -4.93
N ALA A 18 -8.16 1.02 -5.01
CA ALA A 18 -6.95 0.21 -4.84
C ALA A 18 -5.91 0.48 -5.93
N ARG A 19 -6.34 0.61 -7.20
CA ARG A 19 -5.46 0.91 -8.33
C ARG A 19 -4.81 2.29 -8.20
N LEU A 20 -5.58 3.31 -7.79
CA LEU A 20 -5.04 4.66 -7.56
C LEU A 20 -4.02 4.70 -6.42
N VAL A 21 -4.27 3.97 -5.32
CA VAL A 21 -3.28 3.83 -4.24
C VAL A 21 -2.02 3.13 -4.74
N GLY A 22 -2.15 2.06 -5.53
CA GLY A 22 -1.02 1.35 -6.14
C GLY A 22 -0.16 2.26 -7.02
N ALA A 23 -0.79 3.05 -7.89
CA ALA A 23 -0.10 4.06 -8.69
C ALA A 23 0.65 5.09 -7.83
N GLY A 24 0.04 5.54 -6.73
CA GLY A 24 0.65 6.45 -5.78
C GLY A 24 1.91 5.86 -5.12
N ILE A 25 1.83 4.61 -4.66
CA ILE A 25 2.98 3.89 -4.07
C ILE A 25 4.11 3.79 -5.09
N VAL A 26 3.83 3.33 -6.30
CA VAL A 26 4.81 3.24 -7.39
C VAL A 26 5.44 4.61 -7.68
N GLY A 27 4.63 5.67 -7.72
CA GLY A 27 5.10 7.04 -7.88
C GLY A 27 6.08 7.48 -6.81
N VAL A 28 5.79 7.20 -5.53
CA VAL A 28 6.69 7.50 -4.40
C VAL A 28 7.99 6.70 -4.51
N VAL A 29 7.91 5.39 -4.75
CA VAL A 29 9.10 4.54 -4.88
C VAL A 29 9.99 5.01 -6.05
N LYS A 30 9.38 5.35 -7.18
CA LYS A 30 10.09 5.93 -8.33
C LYS A 30 10.74 7.26 -7.98
N LYS A 31 10.03 8.15 -7.26
CA LYS A 31 10.55 9.47 -6.85
C LYS A 31 11.75 9.36 -5.91
N THR A 32 11.80 8.34 -5.05
CA THR A 32 12.95 8.09 -4.16
C THR A 32 14.17 7.48 -4.86
N GLY A 33 14.07 7.12 -6.15
CA GLY A 33 15.17 6.53 -6.91
C GLY A 33 15.53 5.09 -6.51
N ARG A 34 14.63 4.41 -5.79
CA ARG A 34 14.90 3.07 -5.21
C ARG A 34 14.42 1.91 -6.08
N MET A 35 13.55 2.19 -7.06
CA MET A 35 12.80 1.20 -7.85
C MET A 35 13.65 0.07 -8.46
N ALA A 36 14.83 0.37 -9.01
CA ALA A 36 15.64 -0.62 -9.73
C ALA A 36 16.65 -1.37 -8.83
N ASN A 37 17.12 -0.74 -7.75
CA ASN A 37 18.35 -1.17 -7.09
C ASN A 37 18.18 -1.52 -5.60
N ARG A 38 17.00 -1.26 -5.02
CA ARG A 38 16.76 -1.49 -3.59
C ARG A 38 15.33 -1.93 -3.32
N LYS A 39 15.20 -2.91 -2.43
CA LYS A 39 13.92 -3.23 -1.81
C LYS A 39 13.40 -2.04 -1.01
N SER A 40 12.12 -1.77 -1.18
CA SER A 40 11.37 -0.72 -0.52
C SER A 40 10.17 -1.37 0.17
N VAL A 41 10.17 -1.33 1.50
CA VAL A 41 9.06 -1.82 2.31
C VAL A 41 8.10 -0.66 2.55
N ILE A 42 6.84 -0.86 2.20
CA ILE A 42 5.75 0.11 2.32
C ILE A 42 4.81 -0.41 3.40
N THR A 43 4.84 0.25 4.55
CA THR A 43 3.95 -0.08 5.67
C THR A 43 2.62 0.66 5.49
N ILE A 44 1.52 -0.08 5.46
CA ILE A 44 0.16 0.47 5.43
C ILE A 44 -0.50 0.27 6.79
N GLU A 45 -1.12 1.32 7.30
CA GLU A 45 -1.94 1.31 8.51
C GLU A 45 -3.36 1.74 8.12
N GLY A 46 -4.38 1.10 8.69
CA GLY A 46 -5.79 1.44 8.47
C GLY A 46 -6.70 0.26 8.12
N GLY A 47 -7.93 0.31 8.65
CA GLY A 47 -8.90 -0.78 8.58
C GLY A 47 -9.34 -1.20 7.17
N LEU A 48 -9.25 -0.30 6.18
CA LEU A 48 -9.56 -0.64 4.79
C LEU A 48 -8.57 -1.68 4.24
N TYR A 49 -7.27 -1.44 4.40
CA TYR A 49 -6.25 -2.40 3.97
C TYR A 49 -6.27 -3.65 4.85
N GLU A 50 -6.51 -3.51 6.16
CA GLU A 50 -6.52 -4.60 7.14
C GLU A 50 -7.68 -5.60 6.93
N HIS A 51 -8.90 -5.10 6.76
CA HIS A 51 -10.10 -5.94 6.79
C HIS A 51 -10.70 -6.20 5.41
N TYR A 52 -10.37 -5.41 4.39
CA TYR A 52 -10.95 -5.59 3.05
C TYR A 52 -10.01 -6.32 2.09
N ARG A 53 -10.07 -7.66 2.11
CA ARG A 53 -9.21 -8.54 1.29
C ARG A 53 -9.26 -8.24 -0.21
N ILE A 54 -10.43 -7.92 -0.76
CA ILE A 54 -10.60 -7.63 -2.20
C ILE A 54 -9.79 -6.39 -2.58
N PHE A 55 -9.90 -5.31 -1.80
CA PHE A 55 -9.13 -4.09 -1.99
C PHE A 55 -7.63 -4.35 -1.93
N ARG A 56 -7.17 -5.16 -0.95
CA ARG A 56 -5.77 -5.55 -0.83
C ARG A 56 -5.29 -6.28 -2.09
N ASN A 57 -6.06 -7.21 -2.62
CA ASN A 57 -5.69 -7.95 -3.83
C ASN A 57 -5.56 -7.01 -5.03
N TYR A 58 -6.54 -6.13 -5.27
CA TYR A 58 -6.45 -5.15 -6.36
C TYR A 58 -5.24 -4.23 -6.25
N LEU A 59 -4.86 -3.85 -5.02
CA LEU A 59 -3.67 -3.03 -4.79
C LEU A 59 -2.39 -3.77 -5.18
N HIS A 60 -2.21 -5.01 -4.73
CA HIS A 60 -1.03 -5.83 -5.06
C HIS A 60 -0.98 -6.15 -6.56
N SER A 61 -2.12 -6.50 -7.18
CA SER A 61 -2.22 -6.73 -8.63
C SER A 61 -1.85 -5.49 -9.42
N CYS A 62 -2.36 -4.30 -9.04
CA CYS A 62 -2.02 -3.04 -9.69
C CYS A 62 -0.51 -2.76 -9.68
N VAL A 63 0.14 -2.93 -8.52
CA VAL A 63 1.59 -2.70 -8.38
C VAL A 63 2.39 -3.69 -9.23
N TRP A 64 1.98 -4.96 -9.24
CA TRP A 64 2.60 -5.98 -10.08
C TRP A 64 2.43 -5.69 -11.57
N GLU A 65 1.23 -5.30 -12.02
CA GLU A 65 0.94 -4.92 -13.40
C GLU A 65 1.78 -3.71 -13.86
N MET A 66 1.98 -2.71 -13.00
CA MET A 66 2.75 -1.51 -13.34
C MET A 66 4.26 -1.73 -13.39
N LEU A 67 4.78 -2.62 -12.55
CA LEU A 67 6.22 -2.83 -12.40
C LEU A 67 6.74 -4.05 -13.18
N GLY A 68 5.87 -5.00 -13.50
CA GLY A 68 6.26 -6.29 -14.06
C GLY A 68 7.02 -7.16 -13.05
N SER A 69 7.32 -8.39 -13.46
CA SER A 69 7.93 -9.42 -12.60
C SER A 69 9.31 -9.03 -12.07
N GLU A 70 10.10 -8.26 -12.83
CA GLU A 70 11.47 -7.91 -12.44
C GLU A 70 11.53 -6.86 -11.32
N LEU A 71 10.62 -5.88 -11.35
CA LEU A 71 10.66 -4.75 -10.41
C LEU A 71 9.64 -4.88 -9.29
N SER A 72 8.60 -5.72 -9.43
CA SER A 72 7.57 -5.89 -8.39
C SER A 72 8.14 -6.42 -7.07
N GLU A 73 9.17 -7.28 -7.13
CA GLU A 73 9.82 -7.83 -5.93
C GLU A 73 10.57 -6.77 -5.10
N ASN A 74 10.84 -5.60 -5.69
CA ASN A 74 11.46 -4.48 -4.98
C ASN A 74 10.45 -3.64 -4.19
N VAL A 75 9.14 -3.88 -4.32
CA VAL A 75 8.10 -3.15 -3.60
C VAL A 75 7.30 -4.13 -2.74
N ILE A 76 7.60 -4.13 -1.43
CA ILE A 76 6.97 -5.04 -0.47
C ILE A 76 5.95 -4.23 0.32
N ILE A 77 4.68 -4.63 0.28
CA ILE A 77 3.58 -3.90 0.95
C ILE A 77 3.08 -4.72 2.13
N GLU A 78 3.24 -4.20 3.34
CA GLU A 78 2.91 -4.89 4.59
C GLU A 78 1.93 -4.10 5.45
N TYR A 79 1.08 -4.81 6.18
CA TYR A 79 0.24 -4.20 7.20
C TYR A 79 1.06 -3.93 8.46
N SER A 80 0.99 -2.74 9.01
CA SER A 80 1.62 -2.37 10.29
C SER A 80 0.57 -2.17 11.38
N HIS A 81 0.74 -2.84 12.52
CA HIS A 81 -0.08 -2.61 13.70
C HIS A 81 0.51 -1.49 14.54
N GLY A 82 -0.06 -0.28 14.47
CA GLY A 82 0.31 0.84 15.34
C GLY A 82 1.69 1.43 15.06
N GLY A 83 2.12 1.43 13.79
CA GLY A 83 3.39 2.02 13.37
C GLY A 83 3.50 3.51 13.71
N SER A 84 2.39 4.25 13.63
CA SER A 84 2.32 5.66 14.03
C SER A 84 2.61 5.88 15.53
N GLY A 85 2.00 5.08 16.40
CA GLY A 85 2.20 5.14 17.85
C GLY A 85 3.64 4.81 18.25
N ALA A 86 4.14 3.64 17.85
CA ALA A 86 5.52 3.23 18.14
C ALA A 86 6.56 4.20 17.52
N GLY A 87 6.32 4.64 16.28
CA GLY A 87 7.18 5.60 15.58
C GLY A 87 7.33 6.93 16.32
N SER A 88 6.25 7.45 16.90
CA SER A 88 6.29 8.69 17.69
C SER A 88 7.18 8.58 18.93
N VAL A 89 7.16 7.43 19.60
CA VAL A 89 7.99 7.15 20.78
C VAL A 89 9.47 7.07 20.38
N PHE A 90 9.79 6.36 19.30
CA PHE A 90 11.18 6.31 18.80
C PHE A 90 11.70 7.67 18.38
N LEU A 91 10.86 8.49 17.73
CA LEU A 91 11.23 9.83 17.36
C LEU A 91 11.52 10.69 18.60
N ALA A 92 10.66 10.66 19.62
CA ALA A 92 10.88 11.37 20.88
C ALA A 92 12.17 10.91 21.58
N ALA A 93 12.44 9.60 21.63
CA ALA A 93 13.65 9.05 22.21
C ALA A 93 14.91 9.55 21.47
N SER A 94 14.86 9.64 20.14
CA SER A 94 15.99 10.10 19.31
C SER A 94 16.38 11.58 19.50
N GLN A 95 15.48 12.39 20.06
CA GLN A 95 15.73 13.81 20.37
C GLN A 95 16.37 14.01 21.76
N THR A 96 16.57 12.93 22.50
CA THR A 96 17.30 12.96 23.76
C THR A 96 18.79 13.05 23.46
N HIS A 97 19.33 14.26 23.48
CA HIS A 97 20.77 14.48 23.48
C HIS A 97 21.34 14.06 24.85
N PHE A 98 22.36 13.18 24.84
CA PHE A 98 23.31 13.04 25.94
C PHE A 98 24.55 13.87 25.64
#